data_AF-A0A643ATE7-F1
#
_entry.id   AF-A0A643ATE7-F1
#
_cell.length_a   1.000
_cell.length_b   1.000
_cell.length_c   1.000
_cell.angle_alpha   90.00
_cell.angle_beta   90.00
_cell.angle_gamma   90.00
#
_symmetry.space_group_name_H-M   'P 1'
#
loop_
_entity.id
_entity.type
_entity.pdbx_description
1 polymer ?
#
loop_
_entity_poly.entity_id
_entity_poly.type
_entity_poly.pdbx_seq_one_letter_code
_entity_poly.pdbx_strand_id
1 'polypeptide(L)'
;MGAYKYIQELWRKKQSDVMRFLLRVRCWQYCQLSALHRAPRPTRPDKACRLGYKAKQGSVIYRVRGRRGGRKRPVAKGVTYCKPVHHGVNQLKLARSLQSVAKERAGRHCGALRVLNSY
;
A
#
# COMPACT_ATOMS: atom_id res chain seq x y z
N MET A 1 23.10 -18.68 -8.76
CA MET A 1 22.29 -17.51 -8.32
C MET A 1 20.94 -17.56 -9.04
N GLY A 2 19.81 -17.55 -8.33
CA GLY A 2 18.48 -17.68 -8.97
C GLY A 2 17.95 -16.37 -9.55
N ALA A 3 17.04 -16.46 -10.52
CA ALA A 3 16.40 -15.30 -11.18
C ALA A 3 15.82 -14.27 -10.19
N TYR A 4 15.25 -14.72 -9.06
CA TYR A 4 14.70 -13.84 -8.04
C TYR A 4 15.74 -12.93 -7.37
N LYS A 5 17.02 -13.34 -7.32
CA LYS A 5 18.09 -12.51 -6.77
C LYS A 5 18.31 -11.26 -7.63
N TYR A 6 18.36 -11.41 -8.95
CA TYR A 6 18.49 -10.28 -9.88
C TYR A 6 17.28 -9.35 -9.83
N ILE A 7 16.07 -9.91 -9.76
CA ILE A 7 14.85 -9.11 -9.60
C ILE A 7 14.91 -8.30 -8.30
N GLN A 8 15.35 -8.91 -7.20
CA GLN A 8 15.51 -8.22 -5.92
C GLN A 8 16.56 -7.09 -6.00
N GLU A 9 17.67 -7.29 -6.71
CA GLU A 9 18.71 -6.28 -6.91
C GLU A 9 18.21 -5.09 -7.74
N LEU A 10 17.47 -5.33 -8.82
CA LEU A 10 16.80 -4.27 -9.60
C LEU A 10 15.89 -3.43 -8.71
N TRP A 11 15.10 -4.09 -7.85
CA TRP A 11 14.17 -3.42 -6.94
C TRP A 11 14.82 -2.72 -5.75
N ARG A 12 16.10 -3.01 -5.44
CA ARG A 12 16.90 -2.22 -4.51
C ARG A 12 17.34 -0.91 -5.16
N LYS A 13 17.72 -0.92 -6.44
CA LYS A 13 18.13 0.26 -7.22
C LYS A 13 16.95 0.97 -7.90
N LYS A 14 15.96 1.42 -7.11
CA LYS A 14 14.72 2.06 -7.63
C LYS A 14 14.94 3.40 -8.34
N GLN A 15 16.06 4.06 -8.07
CA GLN A 15 16.42 5.33 -8.70
C GLN A 15 17.13 5.17 -10.05
N SER A 16 17.39 3.95 -10.53
CA SER A 16 17.86 3.75 -11.91
C SER A 16 16.81 4.21 -12.93
N ASP A 17 17.24 4.65 -14.11
CA ASP A 17 16.34 5.19 -15.14
C ASP A 17 15.29 4.17 -15.59
N VAL A 18 15.70 2.91 -15.76
CA VAL A 18 14.81 1.78 -16.07
C VAL A 18 13.71 1.65 -15.02
N MET A 19 14.07 1.67 -13.73
CA MET A 19 13.09 1.51 -12.65
C MET A 19 12.19 2.73 -12.50
N ARG A 20 12.71 3.95 -12.69
CA ARG A 20 11.89 5.18 -12.68
C ARG A 20 10.86 5.15 -13.80
N PHE A 21 11.28 4.78 -15.01
CA PHE A 21 10.39 4.66 -16.16
C PHE A 21 9.25 3.66 -15.88
N LEU A 22 9.59 2.44 -15.46
CA LEU A 22 8.61 1.40 -15.13
C LEU A 22 7.65 1.83 -14.00
N LEU A 23 8.16 2.50 -12.97
CA LEU A 23 7.34 2.99 -11.85
C LEU A 23 6.41 4.11 -12.28
N ARG A 24 6.84 4.99 -13.20
CA ARG A 24 6.01 6.09 -13.71
C ARG A 24 4.84 5.57 -14.53
N VAL A 25 5.10 4.64 -15.46
CA VAL A 25 4.06 4.00 -16.28
C VAL A 25 3.06 3.25 -15.39
N ARG A 26 3.55 2.50 -14.38
CA ARG A 26 2.67 1.79 -13.43
C ARG A 26 1.86 2.75 -12.57
N CYS A 27 2.46 3.84 -12.10
CA CYS A 27 1.75 4.85 -11.32
C CYS A 27 0.59 5.44 -12.12
N TRP A 28 0.83 5.79 -13.39
CA TRP A 28 -0.20 6.26 -14.30
C TRP A 28 -1.33 5.23 -14.47
N GLN A 29 -1.00 3.97 -14.74
CA GLN A 29 -1.99 2.90 -14.85
C GLN A 29 -2.81 2.75 -13.57
N TYR A 30 -2.18 2.77 -12.40
CA TYR A 30 -2.86 2.63 -11.11
C TYR A 30 -3.73 3.83 -10.73
N CYS A 31 -3.46 5.00 -11.31
CA CYS A 31 -4.29 6.18 -11.12
C CYS A 31 -5.64 6.05 -11.83
N GLN A 32 -5.67 5.37 -12.99
CA GLN A 32 -6.89 5.13 -13.78
C GLN A 32 -7.78 4.03 -13.18
N LEU A 33 -7.20 3.11 -12.43
CA LEU A 33 -7.94 2.01 -11.80
C LEU A 33 -8.63 2.45 -10.50
N SER A 34 -9.61 1.68 -10.06
CA SER A 34 -10.29 1.90 -8.79
C SER A 34 -9.33 1.80 -7.59
N ALA A 35 -9.70 2.44 -6.49
CA ALA A 35 -8.86 2.50 -5.29
C ALA A 35 -8.54 1.12 -4.69
N LEU A 36 -9.40 0.14 -4.93
CA LEU A 36 -9.19 -1.26 -4.59
C LEU A 36 -9.63 -2.11 -5.79
N HIS A 37 -8.71 -2.89 -6.35
CA HIS A 37 -8.99 -3.81 -7.44
C HIS A 37 -8.17 -5.09 -7.32
N ARG A 38 -8.69 -6.18 -7.89
CA ARG A 38 -7.99 -7.45 -7.98
C ARG A 38 -6.89 -7.37 -9.05
N ALA A 39 -5.69 -7.84 -8.72
CA ALA A 39 -4.61 -7.98 -9.68
C ALA A 39 -4.54 -9.44 -10.16
N PRO A 40 -4.37 -9.69 -11.48
CA PRO A 40 -4.29 -11.06 -11.99
C PRO A 40 -2.98 -11.76 -11.58
N ARG A 41 -1.88 -11.00 -11.43
CA ARG A 41 -0.54 -11.51 -11.07
C ARG A 41 0.18 -10.55 -10.13
N PRO A 42 1.13 -11.02 -9.30
CA PRO A 42 1.96 -10.14 -8.48
C PRO A 42 2.79 -9.22 -9.36
N THR A 43 2.82 -7.93 -9.03
CA THR A 43 3.73 -6.98 -9.68
C THR A 43 5.20 -7.28 -9.34
N ARG A 44 5.42 -7.89 -8.17
CA ARG A 44 6.73 -8.29 -7.64
C ARG A 44 6.68 -9.76 -7.22
N PRO A 45 6.99 -10.71 -8.11
CA PRO A 45 6.94 -12.14 -7.79
C PRO A 45 7.97 -12.51 -6.71
N ASP A 46 9.17 -11.93 -6.75
CA ASP A 46 10.24 -12.13 -5.75
C ASP A 46 9.77 -11.79 -4.33
N LYS A 47 9.19 -10.61 -4.15
CA LYS A 47 8.75 -10.10 -2.85
C LYS A 47 7.48 -10.82 -2.38
N ALA A 48 6.57 -11.13 -3.28
CA ALA A 48 5.35 -11.86 -2.97
C ALA A 48 5.68 -13.27 -2.45
N CYS A 49 6.56 -14.01 -3.13
CA CYS A 49 6.99 -15.35 -2.70
C CYS A 49 7.64 -15.30 -1.31
N ARG A 50 8.49 -14.30 -1.04
CA ARG A 50 9.11 -14.10 0.29
C ARG A 50 8.10 -13.84 1.41
N LEU A 51 6.93 -13.28 1.08
CA LEU A 51 5.85 -13.00 2.03
C LEU A 51 4.82 -14.13 2.14
N GLY A 52 5.06 -15.26 1.45
CA GLY A 52 4.23 -16.46 1.52
C GLY A 52 3.23 -16.63 0.38
N TYR A 53 3.25 -15.77 -0.65
CA TYR A 53 2.44 -16.00 -1.86
C TYR A 53 2.95 -17.25 -2.59
N LYS A 54 2.01 -18.14 -2.97
CA LYS A 54 2.28 -19.27 -3.86
C LYS A 54 1.36 -19.16 -5.06
N ALA A 55 1.87 -19.47 -6.25
CA ALA A 55 1.09 -19.53 -7.48
C ALA A 55 0.22 -20.81 -7.51
N LYS A 56 -0.78 -20.85 -6.63
CA LYS A 56 -1.77 -21.93 -6.51
C LYS A 56 -3.16 -21.33 -6.39
N GLN A 57 -4.19 -22.11 -6.71
CA GLN A 57 -5.57 -21.71 -6.46
C GLN A 57 -5.78 -21.43 -4.96
N GLY A 58 -6.62 -20.44 -4.64
CA GLY A 58 -6.81 -19.95 -3.27
C GLY A 58 -5.90 -18.80 -2.84
N SER A 59 -4.83 -18.49 -3.58
CA SER A 59 -4.02 -17.28 -3.38
C SER A 59 -4.44 -16.15 -4.31
N VAL A 60 -4.85 -15.01 -3.75
CA VAL A 60 -5.31 -13.84 -4.52
C VAL A 60 -4.50 -12.59 -4.14
N ILE A 61 -4.30 -11.70 -5.11
CA ILE A 61 -3.62 -10.42 -4.90
C ILE A 61 -4.59 -9.28 -5.19
N TYR A 62 -4.64 -8.34 -4.25
CA TYR A 62 -5.34 -7.08 -4.39
C TYR A 62 -4.36 -5.92 -4.36
N ARG A 63 -4.66 -4.88 -5.14
CA ARG A 63 -3.95 -3.60 -5.11
C ARG A 63 -4.84 -2.56 -4.43
N VAL A 64 -4.24 -1.79 -3.53
CA VAL A 64 -4.94 -0.77 -2.74
C VAL A 64 -4.19 0.55 -2.84
N ARG A 65 -4.92 1.64 -3.13
CA ARG A 65 -4.42 3.01 -3.10
C ARG A 65 -4.71 3.66 -1.75
N GLY A 66 -3.66 4.21 -1.13
CA GLY A 66 -3.76 5.05 0.07
C GLY A 66 -3.41 6.50 -0.25
N ARG A 67 -4.10 7.46 0.39
CA ARG A 67 -3.70 8.87 0.34
C ARG A 67 -2.43 9.04 1.19
N ARG A 68 -1.45 9.77 0.66
CA ARG A 68 -0.23 10.14 1.39
C ARG A 68 -0.53 11.30 2.35
N GLY A 69 0.35 11.47 3.33
CA GLY A 69 0.29 12.56 4.30
C GLY A 69 -0.16 12.15 5.69
N GLY A 70 -0.26 13.15 6.57
CA GLY A 70 -0.79 13.00 7.92
C GLY A 70 -2.31 12.82 7.96
N ARG A 71 -2.86 12.65 9.16
CA ARG A 71 -4.29 12.55 9.37
C ARG A 71 -4.75 13.75 10.18
N LYS A 72 -5.46 14.66 9.52
CA LYS A 72 -6.14 15.77 10.19
C LYS A 72 -7.16 15.23 11.21
N ARG A 73 -7.24 15.84 12.39
CA ARG A 73 -8.32 15.53 13.33
C ARG A 73 -9.68 15.89 12.70
N PRO A 74 -10.69 15.00 12.74
CA PRO A 74 -12.01 15.30 12.22
C PRO A 74 -12.76 16.21 13.20
N VAL A 75 -12.58 17.53 13.08
CA VAL A 75 -13.29 18.55 13.87
C VAL A 75 -13.92 19.58 12.96
N ALA A 76 -15.14 19.99 13.29
CA ALA A 76 -15.84 21.04 12.56
C ALA A 76 -15.09 22.37 12.70
N LYS A 77 -14.82 23.05 11.58
CA LYS A 77 -14.11 24.35 11.51
C LYS A 77 -12.73 24.40 12.21
N GLY A 78 -12.14 23.27 12.59
CA GLY A 78 -10.88 23.25 13.34
C GLY A 78 -11.02 23.56 14.84
N VAL A 79 -12.24 23.71 15.34
CA VAL A 79 -12.49 24.10 16.74
C VAL A 79 -12.42 22.86 17.64
N THR A 80 -11.66 22.99 18.73
CA THR A 80 -11.51 21.94 19.75
C THR A 80 -11.80 22.56 21.11
N TYR A 81 -12.93 22.19 21.71
CA TYR A 81 -13.39 22.71 23.00
C TYR A 81 -12.67 21.99 24.17
N CYS A 82 -11.35 22.02 24.18
CA CYS A 82 -10.52 21.32 25.17
C CYS A 82 -9.40 22.23 25.69
N LYS A 83 -8.55 21.72 26.60
CA LYS A 83 -7.32 22.40 27.04
C LYS A 83 -6.40 22.70 25.85
N PRO A 84 -5.57 23.78 25.89
CA PRO A 84 -4.70 24.18 24.77
C PRO A 84 -3.80 23.06 24.22
N VAL A 85 -3.35 22.13 25.08
CA VAL A 85 -2.55 20.96 24.68
C VAL A 85 -3.26 20.06 23.65
N HIS A 86 -4.60 20.07 23.63
CA HIS A 86 -5.40 19.26 22.71
C HIS A 86 -5.89 20.04 21.48
N HIS A 87 -5.43 21.28 21.26
CA HIS A 87 -5.87 22.12 20.13
C HIS A 87 -5.22 21.75 18.78
N GLY A 88 -4.25 20.84 18.76
CA GLY A 88 -3.60 20.41 17.52
C GLY A 88 -4.57 19.73 16.53
N VAL A 89 -4.63 20.22 15.28
CA VAL A 89 -5.52 19.67 14.24
C VAL A 89 -4.75 19.13 13.02
N ASN A 90 -3.80 19.89 12.47
CA ASN A 90 -3.21 19.62 11.16
C ASN A 90 -1.96 18.73 11.20
N GLN A 91 -1.09 18.88 12.20
CA GLN A 91 0.22 18.21 12.26
C GLN A 91 0.17 16.82 12.92
N LEU A 92 -1.02 16.24 13.05
CA LEU A 92 -1.20 14.94 13.67
C LEU A 92 -0.81 13.81 12.69
N LYS A 93 -0.05 12.85 13.20
CA LYS A 93 0.32 11.62 12.50
C LYS A 93 -0.59 10.49 12.96
N LEU A 94 -0.96 9.61 12.04
CA LEU A 94 -1.69 8.39 12.39
C LEU A 94 -0.74 7.44 13.13
N ALA A 95 -1.19 6.88 14.25
CA ALA A 95 -0.39 5.90 15.02
C ALA A 95 -0.07 4.62 14.22
N ARG A 96 -0.96 4.24 13.29
CA ARG A 96 -0.81 3.07 12.42
C ARG A 96 -0.14 3.43 11.10
N SER A 97 0.65 2.50 10.56
CA SER A 97 1.26 2.67 9.24
C SER A 97 0.20 2.69 8.13
N LEU A 98 0.48 3.42 7.04
CA LEU A 98 -0.38 3.45 5.84
C LEU A 98 -0.59 2.03 5.25
N GLN A 99 0.41 1.16 5.39
CA GLN A 99 0.33 -0.22 4.95
C GLN A 99 -0.68 -1.02 5.78
N SER A 100 -0.71 -0.82 7.10
CA SER A 100 -1.70 -1.45 7.98
C SER A 100 -3.13 -0.99 7.63
N VAL A 101 -3.32 0.31 7.38
CA VAL A 101 -4.62 0.85 6.92
C VAL A 101 -5.03 0.24 5.58
N ALA A 102 -4.09 0.01 4.65
CA ALA A 102 -4.39 -0.63 3.38
C ALA A 102 -4.81 -2.10 3.54
N LYS A 103 -4.16 -2.86 4.44
CA LYS A 103 -4.57 -4.23 4.80
C LYS A 103 -6.00 -4.26 5.33
N GLU A 104 -6.32 -3.34 6.25
CA GLU A 104 -7.66 -3.24 6.84
C GLU A 104 -8.72 -2.93 5.78
N ARG A 105 -8.44 -2.01 4.84
CA ARG A 105 -9.34 -1.73 3.71
C ARG A 105 -9.57 -2.96 2.83
N ALA A 106 -8.52 -3.71 2.53
CA ALA A 106 -8.62 -4.95 1.76
C ALA A 106 -9.43 -6.02 2.49
N GLY A 107 -9.18 -6.21 3.79
CA GLY A 107 -9.90 -7.19 4.61
C GLY A 107 -11.40 -6.85 4.74
N ARG A 108 -11.74 -5.57 4.89
CA ARG A 108 -13.14 -5.11 4.94
C ARG A 108 -13.87 -5.33 3.61
N HIS A 109 -13.21 -5.08 2.48
CA HIS A 109 -13.80 -5.29 1.16
C HIS A 109 -13.94 -6.78 0.81
N CYS A 110 -12.97 -7.60 1.20
CA CYS A 110 -12.91 -9.03 0.88
C CYS A 110 -13.13 -9.87 2.15
N GLY A 111 -14.29 -9.75 2.79
CA GLY A 111 -14.57 -10.39 4.09
C GLY A 111 -14.46 -11.93 4.09
N ALA A 112 -14.67 -12.58 2.94
CA ALA A 112 -14.49 -14.03 2.80
C ALA A 112 -13.02 -14.48 2.74
N LEU A 113 -12.08 -13.56 2.50
CA LEU A 113 -10.65 -13.86 2.35
C LEU A 113 -9.87 -13.45 3.60
N ARG A 114 -8.80 -14.18 3.89
CA ARG A 114 -7.85 -13.83 4.95
C ARG A 114 -6.66 -13.06 4.39
N VAL A 115 -6.31 -11.94 5.02
CA VAL A 115 -5.14 -11.14 4.63
C VAL A 115 -3.89 -11.80 5.19
N LEU A 116 -3.05 -12.36 4.31
CA LEU A 116 -1.75 -12.94 4.69
C LEU A 116 -0.71 -11.83 4.94
N ASN A 117 -0.38 -11.07 3.90
CA ASN A 117 0.67 -10.06 3.93
C ASN A 117 0.46 -8.98 2.85
N SER A 118 1.28 -7.93 2.88
CA SER A 118 1.27 -6.86 1.88
C SER A 118 2.71 -6.40 1.59
N TYR A 119 2.93 -5.81 0.42
CA TYR A 119 4.22 -5.24 0.00
C TYR A 119 4.06 -3.94 -0.80
#